data_AF-A0A949Y5B8-F1
#
_entry.id   AF-A0A949Y5B8-F1
#
_cell.length_a   1.000
_cell.length_b   1.000
_cell.length_c   1.000
_cell.angle_alpha   90.00
_cell.angle_beta   90.00
_cell.angle_gamma   90.00
#
_symmetry.space_group_name_H-M   'P 1'
#
loop_
_entity.id
_entity.type
_entity.pdbx_description
1 polymer ?
#
loop_
_entity_poly.entity_id
_entity_poly.type
_entity_poly.pdbx_seq_one_letter_code
_entity_poly.pdbx_strand_id
1 'polypeptide(L)'
;EHTAGMTVAQATAFFMDNAYMGQEPSHREALRGTTDPLYGYYTLGKLMLLKLRADYQAKQGANFKLNEFHDAVLSHGDPPIYFLRKFMLGPDDSGPLI
;
A
#
# COMPACT_ATOMS: atom_id res chain seq x y z
N GLU A 1 -11.56 -1.16 -15.12
CA GLU A 1 -10.62 -2.29 -15.11
C GLU A 1 -10.85 -3.24 -13.95
N HIS A 2 -10.63 -4.52 -14.25
CA HIS A 2 -10.68 -5.77 -13.47
C HIS A 2 -11.85 -6.07 -12.51
N THR A 3 -12.46 -5.10 -11.85
CA THR A 3 -13.52 -5.33 -10.85
C THR A 3 -14.81 -4.57 -11.13
N ALA A 4 -14.72 -3.34 -11.62
CA ALA A 4 -15.86 -2.43 -11.78
C ALA A 4 -16.14 -2.02 -13.25
N GLY A 5 -15.53 -2.71 -14.23
CA GLY A 5 -15.87 -2.54 -15.66
C GLY A 5 -15.52 -1.18 -16.29
N MET A 6 -14.78 -0.31 -15.61
CA MET A 6 -14.33 0.98 -16.17
C MET A 6 -13.56 0.79 -17.48
N THR A 7 -13.98 1.46 -18.55
CA THR A 7 -13.32 1.43 -19.87
C THR A 7 -12.02 2.24 -19.87
N VAL A 8 -11.15 2.01 -20.86
CA VAL A 8 -9.92 2.82 -21.05
C VAL A 8 -10.22 4.31 -21.13
N ALA A 9 -11.30 4.71 -21.81
CA ALA A 9 -11.69 6.12 -21.91
C ALA A 9 -12.10 6.71 -20.54
N GLN A 10 -12.87 5.96 -19.75
CA GLN A 10 -13.25 6.38 -18.40
C GLN A 10 -12.04 6.46 -17.46
N ALA A 11 -11.13 5.48 -17.54
CA ALA A 11 -9.89 5.49 -16.76
C ALA A 11 -8.95 6.63 -17.17
N THR A 12 -8.88 6.97 -18.47
CA THR A 12 -8.11 8.11 -18.97
C THR A 12 -8.64 9.42 -18.37
N ALA A 13 -9.96 9.65 -18.42
CA ALA A 13 -10.58 10.82 -17.81
C ALA A 13 -10.32 10.86 -16.30
N PHE A 14 -10.43 9.71 -15.62
CA PHE A 14 -10.13 9.61 -14.19
C PHE A 14 -8.71 10.05 -13.85
N PHE A 15 -7.69 9.62 -14.61
CA PHE A 15 -6.31 10.07 -14.40
C PHE A 15 -6.13 11.57 -14.66
N MET A 16 -6.80 12.13 -15.67
CA MET A 16 -6.76 13.58 -15.92
C MET A 16 -7.36 14.38 -14.76
N ASP A 17 -8.51 13.94 -14.24
CA ASP A 17 -9.24 14.66 -13.19
C ASP A 17 -8.62 14.50 -11.80
N ASN A 18 -8.01 13.35 -11.52
CA ASN A 18 -7.55 13.00 -10.16
C ASN A 18 -6.03 12.99 -10.00
N ALA A 19 -5.29 12.72 -11.07
CA ALA A 19 -3.83 12.75 -11.08
C ALA A 19 -3.26 13.96 -11.84
N TYR A 20 -4.12 14.81 -12.43
CA TYR A 20 -3.76 16.05 -13.15
C TYR A 20 -2.73 15.81 -14.26
N MET A 21 -2.78 14.62 -14.86
CA MET A 21 -1.91 14.21 -15.97
C MET A 21 -2.50 14.69 -17.30
N GLY A 22 -1.64 14.96 -18.29
CA GLY A 22 -2.08 15.22 -19.66
C GLY A 22 -2.77 14.01 -20.30
N GLN A 23 -3.47 14.22 -21.42
CA GLN A 23 -4.24 13.17 -22.10
C GLN A 23 -3.41 11.92 -22.45
N GLU A 24 -2.26 12.11 -23.11
CA GLU A 24 -1.38 11.00 -23.51
C GLU A 24 -0.84 10.17 -22.34
N PRO A 25 -0.23 10.76 -21.29
CA PRO A 25 0.22 9.96 -20.15
C PRO A 25 -0.93 9.32 -19.38
N SER A 26 -2.10 9.97 -19.27
CA SER A 26 -3.31 9.38 -18.67
C SER A 26 -3.81 8.16 -19.45
N HIS A 27 -3.80 8.23 -20.78
CA HIS A 27 -4.20 7.13 -21.64
C HIS A 27 -3.24 5.93 -21.52
N ARG A 28 -1.93 6.19 -21.42
CA ARG A 28 -0.93 5.13 -21.19
C ARG A 28 -1.12 4.42 -19.86
N GLU A 29 -1.41 5.14 -18.77
CA GLU A 29 -1.69 4.49 -17.47
C GLU A 29 -3.02 3.72 -17.50
N ALA A 30 -4.04 4.24 -18.17
CA ALA A 30 -5.30 3.53 -18.39
C ALA A 30 -5.07 2.21 -19.15
N LEU A 31 -4.24 2.21 -20.20
CA LEU A 31 -3.85 0.99 -20.93
C LEU A 31 -3.04 0.03 -20.05
N ARG A 32 -2.08 0.53 -19.25
CA ARG A 32 -1.31 -0.31 -18.32
C ARG A 32 -2.23 -1.07 -17.36
N GLY A 33 -3.26 -0.39 -16.85
CA GLY A 33 -4.26 -0.98 -15.95
C GLY A 33 -5.12 -2.09 -16.56
N THR A 34 -5.14 -2.26 -17.89
CA THR A 34 -5.85 -3.38 -18.56
C THR A 34 -5.11 -4.71 -18.49
N THR A 35 -3.77 -4.64 -18.37
CA THR A 35 -2.88 -5.81 -18.38
C THR A 35 -2.24 -6.09 -17.03
N ASP A 36 -2.14 -5.06 -16.18
CA ASP A 36 -1.53 -5.13 -14.85
C ASP A 36 -2.62 -5.07 -13.78
N PRO A 37 -3.25 -6.21 -13.41
CA PRO A 37 -4.21 -6.25 -12.31
C PRO A 37 -3.57 -5.91 -10.96
N LEU A 38 -2.23 -5.90 -10.89
CA LEU A 38 -1.46 -5.58 -9.70
C LEU A 38 -0.95 -4.14 -9.67
N TYR A 39 -1.47 -3.29 -10.55
CA TYR A 39 -1.08 -1.89 -10.68
C TYR A 39 -1.08 -1.14 -9.34
N GLY A 40 -2.04 -1.41 -8.45
CA GLY A 40 -2.21 -0.71 -7.17
C GLY A 40 -1.34 -1.20 -6.01
N TYR A 41 -0.44 -2.18 -6.21
CA TYR A 41 0.20 -2.91 -5.10
C TYR A 41 1.17 -2.03 -4.31
N TYR A 42 1.81 -1.05 -4.94
CA TYR A 42 2.68 -0.09 -4.24
C TYR A 42 1.89 0.77 -3.22
N THR A 43 0.68 1.20 -3.58
CA THR A 43 -0.19 1.96 -2.68
C THR A 43 -0.71 1.05 -1.58
N LEU A 44 -1.14 -0.17 -1.93
CA LEU A 44 -1.58 -1.17 -0.97
C LEU A 44 -0.51 -1.44 0.09
N GLY A 45 0.72 -1.75 -0.33
CA GLY A 45 1.85 -1.99 0.57
C GLY A 45 2.17 -0.78 1.46
N LYS A 46 2.13 0.44 0.91
CA LYS A 46 2.30 1.68 1.68
C LYS A 46 1.24 1.82 2.76
N LEU A 47 -0.03 1.61 2.44
CA LEU A 47 -1.14 1.69 3.40
C LEU A 47 -0.98 0.64 4.51
N MET A 48 -0.62 -0.59 4.14
CA MET A 48 -0.38 -1.66 5.12
C MET A 48 0.81 -1.35 6.06
N LEU A 49 1.89 -0.76 5.53
CA LEU A 49 3.05 -0.38 6.33
C LEU A 49 2.71 0.79 7.29
N LEU A 50 1.90 1.75 6.84
CA LEU A 50 1.40 2.84 7.69
C LEU A 50 0.50 2.30 8.81
N LYS A 51 -0.36 1.32 8.51
CA LYS A 51 -1.20 0.65 9.52
C LYS A 51 -0.35 -0.11 10.54
N LEU A 52 0.64 -0.88 10.08
CA LEU A 52 1.60 -1.56 10.97
C LEU A 52 2.32 -0.57 11.88
N ARG A 53 2.79 0.58 11.36
CA ARG A 53 3.41 1.61 12.20
C ARG A 53 2.45 2.13 13.27
N ALA A 54 1.19 2.39 12.91
CA ALA A 54 0.19 2.88 13.85
C ALA A 54 -0.08 1.85 14.97
N ASP A 55 -0.20 0.57 14.62
CA ASP A 55 -0.40 -0.50 15.61
C ASP A 55 0.82 -0.71 16.50
N TYR A 56 2.02 -0.63 15.92
CA TYR A 56 3.27 -0.70 16.67
C TYR A 56 3.41 0.47 17.64
N GLN A 57 3.07 1.69 17.19
CA GLN A 57 3.03 2.87 18.04
C GLN A 57 2.01 2.73 19.18
N ALA A 58 0.82 2.20 18.90
CA ALA A 58 -0.20 1.95 19.93
C ALA A 58 0.28 0.92 20.96
N LYS A 59 0.97 -0.15 20.52
CA LYS A 59 1.56 -1.17 21.40
C LYS A 59 2.66 -0.61 22.31
N GLN A 60 3.52 0.25 21.78
CA GLN A 60 4.64 0.83 22.54
C GLN A 60 4.22 2.00 23.45
N GLY A 61 3.09 2.67 23.14
CA GLY A 61 2.59 3.80 23.91
C GLY A 61 3.60 4.94 24.01
N ALA A 62 3.82 5.44 25.24
CA ALA A 62 4.78 6.51 25.50
C ALA A 62 6.24 6.15 25.18
N ASN A 63 6.56 4.86 25.04
CA ASN A 63 7.90 4.38 24.71
C ASN A 63 8.17 4.31 23.20
N PHE A 64 7.20 4.66 22.37
CA PHE A 64 7.37 4.58 20.91
C PHE A 64 8.51 5.49 20.43
N LYS A 65 9.41 4.92 19.61
CA LYS A 65 10.39 5.68 18.85
C LYS A 65 10.36 5.26 17.39
N LEU A 66 10.33 6.25 16.50
CA LEU A 66 10.19 6.01 15.07
C LEU A 66 11.42 5.30 14.46
N ASN A 67 12.62 5.59 14.97
CA ASN A 67 13.84 4.91 14.52
C ASN A 67 13.81 3.42 14.85
N GLU A 68 13.42 3.04 16.09
CA GLU A 68 13.30 1.63 16.50
C GLU A 68 12.28 0.88 15.63
N PHE A 69 11.19 1.53 15.22
CA PHE A 69 10.25 0.97 14.25
C PHE A 69 10.90 0.71 12.89
N HIS A 70 11.63 1.69 12.33
CA HIS A 70 12.31 1.52 11.04
C HIS A 70 13.40 0.43 11.11
N ASP A 71 14.19 0.41 12.18
CA ASP A 71 15.22 -0.60 12.40
C ASP A 71 14.61 -2.00 12.46
N ALA A 72 13.50 -2.17 13.19
CA ALA A 72 12.79 -3.44 13.25
C ALA A 72 12.24 -3.86 11.88
N VAL A 73 11.58 -2.97 11.14
CA VAL A 73 11.09 -3.26 9.77
C VAL A 73 12.20 -3.76 8.87
N LEU A 74 13.32 -3.04 8.82
CA LEU A 74 14.43 -3.32 7.91
C LEU A 74 15.24 -4.56 8.33
N SER A 75 15.25 -4.91 9.62
CA SER A 75 15.97 -6.07 10.13
C SER A 75 15.45 -7.42 9.63
N HIS A 76 14.22 -7.45 9.11
CA HIS A 76 13.55 -8.67 8.65
C HIS A 76 13.67 -8.92 7.14
N GLY A 77 14.30 -8.02 6.37
CA GLY A 77 14.35 -8.11 4.91
C GLY A 77 13.04 -7.68 4.26
N ASP A 78 12.53 -8.49 3.33
CA ASP A 78 11.34 -8.21 2.51
C ASP A 78 10.19 -9.24 2.66
N PRO A 79 9.81 -9.64 3.90
CA PRO A 79 8.71 -10.57 4.07
C PRO A 79 7.37 -9.90 3.67
N PRO A 80 6.36 -10.69 3.28
CA PRO A 80 5.00 -10.18 3.14
C PRO A 80 4.55 -9.45 4.43
N ILE A 81 3.85 -8.31 4.29
CA ILE A 81 3.47 -7.47 5.44
C ILE A 81 2.72 -8.28 6.53
N TYR A 82 1.92 -9.28 6.14
CA TYR A 82 1.28 -10.20 7.08
C TYR A 82 2.27 -10.84 8.07
N PHE A 83 3.42 -11.34 7.59
CA PHE A 83 4.43 -11.94 8.46
C PHE A 83 5.23 -10.87 9.21
N LEU A 84 5.54 -9.74 8.56
CA LEU A 84 6.21 -8.62 9.21
C LEU A 84 5.45 -8.14 10.45
N ARG A 85 4.12 -8.05 10.36
CA ARG A 85 3.27 -7.73 11.51
C ARG A 85 3.45 -8.73 12.65
N LYS A 86 3.46 -10.03 12.37
CA LYS A 86 3.66 -11.06 13.40
C LYS A 86 5.04 -10.98 14.05
N PHE A 87 6.07 -10.65 13.29
CA PHE A 87 7.42 -10.44 13.84
C PHE A 87 7.50 -9.24 14.78
N MET A 88 6.80 -8.15 14.45
CA MET A 88 6.88 -6.89 15.21
C MET A 88 5.84 -6.77 16.33
N LEU A 89 4.64 -7.29 16.12
CA LEU A 89 3.49 -7.17 17.05
C LEU A 89 3.26 -8.44 17.86
N GLY A 90 3.83 -9.56 17.46
CA GLY A 90 3.74 -10.86 18.14
C GLY A 90 3.03 -11.93 17.29
N PRO A 91 3.29 -13.22 17.55
CA PRO A 91 2.78 -14.33 16.73
C PRO A 91 1.25 -14.39 16.66
N ASP A 92 0.59 -13.93 17.72
CA ASP A 92 -0.87 -13.91 17.86
C ASP A 92 -1.54 -12.65 17.27
N ASP A 93 -0.77 -11.73 16.65
CA ASP A 93 -1.36 -10.59 15.95
C ASP A 93 -2.31 -11.06 14.86
N SER A 94 -3.54 -10.60 14.98
CA SER A 94 -4.66 -10.81 14.05
C SER A 94 -5.26 -9.48 13.59
N GLY A 95 -4.57 -8.36 13.85
CA GLY A 95 -5.00 -7.04 13.43
C GLY A 95 -5.15 -6.94 11.91
N PRO A 96 -6.09 -6.12 11.42
CA PRO A 96 -6.30 -5.96 9.98
C PRO A 96 -5.07 -5.32 9.32
N LEU A 97 -4.83 -5.70 8.05
CA LEU A 97 -3.70 -5.17 7.28
C LEU A 97 -3.90 -3.72 6.83
N ILE A 98 -5.15 -3.24 6.73
CA ILE A 98 -5.53 -1.88 6.34
C ILE A 98 -6.50 -1.34 7.39
#